data_AF-A0A925QY58-F1
#
_entry.id   AF-A0A925QY58-F1
#
_cell.length_a   1.000
_cell.length_b   1.000
_cell.length_c   1.000
_cell.angle_alpha   90.00
_cell.angle_beta   90.00
_cell.angle_gamma   90.00
#
_symmetry.space_group_name_H-M   'P 1'
#
loop_
_entity.id
_entity.type
_entity.pdbx_description
1 polymer ?
#
loop_
_entity_poly.entity_id
_entity_poly.type
_entity_poly.pdbx_seq_one_letter_code
_entity_poly.pdbx_strand_id
1 'polypeptide(L)'
;MAELRAENERLKEENEDLRQEIEDLRREADLDACHVAGLAAQIKALIAEGDACSNKVAHPLLERTEYTNSITGEAMKKTKAYPLYREAFDAEAKELDIDDPEGLRA
;
A
#
# COMPACT_ATOMS: atom_id res chain seq x y z
N MET A 1 23.46 -27.43 36.85
CA MET A 1 22.21 -26.96 37.52
C MET A 1 22.11 -25.44 37.55
N ALA A 2 23.11 -24.70 38.03
CA ALA A 2 23.08 -23.22 38.06
C ALA A 2 23.11 -22.59 36.66
N GLU A 3 23.98 -23.07 35.76
CA GLU A 3 24.07 -22.58 34.38
C GLU A 3 22.77 -22.80 33.60
N LEU A 4 22.14 -23.98 33.76
CA LEU A 4 20.87 -24.29 33.11
C LEU A 4 19.72 -23.40 33.61
N ARG A 5 19.76 -22.96 34.88
CA ARG A 5 18.78 -22.01 35.42
C ARG A 5 19.03 -20.60 34.90
N ALA A 6 20.28 -20.16 34.85
CA ALA A 6 20.65 -18.86 34.28
C ALA A 6 20.24 -18.76 32.80
N GLU A 7 20.49 -19.82 32.03
CA GLU A 7 20.08 -19.90 30.64
C GLU A 7 18.55 -19.89 30.48
N ASN A 8 17.82 -20.58 31.37
CA ASN A 8 16.36 -20.59 31.33
C ASN A 8 15.76 -19.21 31.65
N GLU A 9 16.35 -18.46 32.59
CA GLU A 9 15.92 -17.09 32.88
C GLU A 9 16.23 -16.15 31.72
N ARG A 10 17.42 -16.24 31.11
CA ARG A 10 17.75 -15.45 29.90
C ARG A 10 16.76 -15.70 28.77
N LEU A 11 16.43 -16.96 28.49
CA LEU A 11 15.48 -17.31 27.44
C LEU A 11 14.05 -16.82 27.76
N LYS A 12 13.67 -16.71 29.03
CA LYS A 12 12.37 -16.11 29.41
C LYS A 12 12.35 -14.62 29.16
N GLU A 13 13.43 -13.92 29.52
CA GLU A 13 13.59 -12.48 29.26
C GLU A 13 13.52 -12.21 27.75
N GLU A 14 14.30 -12.94 26.95
CA GLU A 14 14.27 -12.82 25.48
C GLU A 14 12.88 -13.16 24.89
N ASN A 15 12.17 -14.14 25.45
CA ASN A 15 10.82 -14.46 24.99
C ASN A 15 9.82 -13.35 25.30
N GLU A 16 9.97 -12.67 26.44
CA GLU A 16 9.11 -11.56 26.82
C GLU A 16 9.39 -10.33 25.95
N ASP A 17 10.66 -10.03 25.70
CA ASP A 17 11.07 -8.94 24.81
C ASP A 17 10.52 -9.14 23.39
N LEU A 18 10.66 -10.35 22.83
CA LEU A 18 10.12 -10.69 21.51
C LEU A 18 8.59 -10.61 21.46
N ARG A 19 7.89 -10.95 22.55
CA ARG A 19 6.43 -10.81 22.61
C ARG A 19 6.01 -9.35 22.58
N GLN A 20 6.74 -8.50 23.29
CA GLN A 20 6.51 -7.07 23.30
C GLN A 20 6.75 -6.48 21.91
N GLU A 21 7.86 -6.84 21.25
CA GLU A 21 8.15 -6.41 19.88
C GLU A 21 7.06 -6.83 18.88
N ILE A 22 6.57 -8.07 18.98
CA ILE A 22 5.45 -8.55 18.15
C ILE A 22 4.18 -7.73 18.40
N GLU A 23 3.89 -7.38 19.66
CA GLU A 23 2.72 -6.57 19.98
C GLU A 23 2.84 -5.16 19.41
N ASP A 24 4.02 -4.55 19.50
CA ASP A 24 4.25 -3.21 18.96
C ASP A 24 4.18 -3.19 17.43
N LEU A 25 4.79 -4.16 16.75
CA LEU A 25 4.66 -4.32 15.30
C LEU A 25 3.20 -4.53 14.85
N ARG A 26 2.39 -5.26 15.64
CA ARG A 26 0.96 -5.43 15.35
C ARG A 26 0.21 -4.10 15.48
N ARG A 27 0.49 -3.31 16.52
CA ARG A 27 -0.12 -2.00 16.70
C ARG A 27 0.23 -1.06 15.54
N GLU A 28 1.49 -1.06 15.10
CA GLU A 28 1.93 -0.28 13.94
C GLU A 28 1.18 -0.72 12.66
N ALA A 29 1.11 -2.03 12.41
CA ALA A 29 0.36 -2.57 11.28
C ALA A 29 -1.14 -2.20 11.31
N ASP A 30 -1.78 -2.22 12.48
CA ASP A 30 -3.18 -1.83 12.66
C ASP A 30 -3.39 -0.32 12.38
N LEU A 31 -2.44 0.52 12.79
CA LEU A 31 -2.47 1.96 12.50
C LEU A 31 -2.31 2.24 11.01
N ASP A 32 -1.35 1.58 10.36
CA ASP A 32 -1.16 1.70 8.92
C ASP A 32 -2.39 1.22 8.13
N ALA A 33 -3.03 0.13 8.57
CA ALA A 33 -4.28 -0.33 7.98
C ALA A 33 -5.39 0.73 8.10
N CYS A 34 -5.49 1.43 9.24
CA CYS A 34 -6.43 2.54 9.41
C CYS A 34 -6.10 3.72 8.46
N HIS A 35 -4.83 4.08 8.33
CA HIS A 35 -4.40 5.13 7.40
C HIS A 35 -4.73 4.79 5.94
N VAL A 36 -4.42 3.57 5.51
CA VAL A 36 -4.73 3.07 4.18
C VAL A 36 -6.25 3.09 3.93
N ALA A 37 -7.05 2.67 4.91
CA ALA A 37 -8.51 2.74 4.80
C ALA A 37 -9.01 4.19 4.65
N GLY A 38 -8.42 5.14 5.38
CA GLY A 38 -8.71 6.57 5.25
C GLY A 38 -8.37 7.12 3.86
N LEU A 39 -7.18 6.83 3.35
CA LEU A 39 -6.75 7.23 2.00
C LEU A 39 -7.66 6.60 0.93
N ALA A 40 -8.02 5.33 1.06
CA ALA A 40 -8.94 4.67 0.15
C ALA A 40 -10.33 5.32 0.15
N ALA A 41 -10.84 5.75 1.32
CA ALA A 41 -12.09 6.49 1.41
C ALA A 41 -12.00 7.88 0.73
N GLN A 42 -10.90 8.60 0.92
CA GLN A 42 -10.66 9.89 0.25
C GLN A 42 -10.59 9.73 -1.27
N ILE A 43 -9.87 8.72 -1.78
CA ILE A 43 -9.80 8.43 -3.21
C ILE A 43 -11.19 8.13 -3.78
N LYS A 44 -12.01 7.32 -3.08
CA LYS A 44 -13.40 7.03 -3.49
C LYS A 44 -14.24 8.30 -3.56
N ALA A 45 -14.09 9.21 -2.59
CA ALA A 45 -14.79 10.49 -2.59
C ALA A 45 -14.38 11.37 -3.78
N LEU A 46 -13.07 11.48 -4.06
CA LEU A 46 -12.55 12.23 -5.21
C LEU A 46 -13.01 11.65 -6.55
N ILE A 47 -13.07 10.32 -6.68
CA ILE A 47 -13.62 9.67 -7.88
C ILE A 47 -15.09 10.01 -8.03
N ALA A 48 -15.89 9.93 -6.95
CA ALA A 48 -17.31 10.27 -6.99
C ALA A 48 -17.55 11.74 -7.35
N GLU A 49 -16.76 12.65 -6.80
CA GLU A 49 -16.78 14.08 -7.14
C GLU A 49 -16.44 14.30 -8.62
N GLY A 50 -15.38 13.65 -9.11
CA GLY A 50 -14.99 13.69 -10.50
C GLY A 50 -16.05 13.12 -11.46
N ASP A 51 -16.73 12.06 -11.07
CA ASP A 51 -17.82 11.46 -11.84
C ASP A 51 -19.05 12.36 -11.90
N ALA A 52 -19.36 13.05 -10.80
CA ALA A 52 -20.44 14.03 -10.69
C ALA A 52 -20.15 15.37 -11.38
N CYS A 53 -18.89 15.64 -11.73
CA CYS A 53 -18.50 16.86 -12.42
C CYS A 53 -19.17 16.97 -13.79
N SER A 54 -20.02 17.99 -13.96
CA SER A 54 -20.78 18.22 -15.19
C SER A 54 -19.91 18.71 -16.35
N ASN A 55 -18.76 19.31 -16.08
CA ASN A 55 -17.80 19.80 -17.06
C ASN A 55 -16.46 19.07 -16.95
N LYS A 56 -16.43 17.81 -17.40
CA LYS A 56 -15.22 16.95 -17.37
C LYS A 56 -14.06 17.51 -18.20
N VAL A 57 -14.35 18.34 -19.21
CA VAL A 57 -13.33 19.00 -20.05
C VAL A 57 -12.52 20.03 -19.26
N ALA A 58 -13.12 20.67 -18.25
CA ALA A 58 -12.40 21.56 -17.34
C ALA A 58 -11.48 20.79 -16.36
N HIS A 59 -11.60 19.47 -16.26
CA HIS A 59 -10.82 18.63 -15.37
C HIS A 59 -9.97 17.63 -16.17
N PRO A 60 -8.85 18.06 -16.79
CA PRO A 60 -8.14 17.34 -17.85
C PRO A 60 -7.67 15.92 -17.46
N LEU A 61 -7.47 15.66 -16.17
CA LEU A 61 -7.08 14.34 -15.65
C LEU A 61 -8.22 13.31 -15.59
N LEU A 62 -9.49 13.74 -15.63
CA LEU A 62 -10.66 12.86 -15.58
C LEU A 62 -11.11 12.37 -16.95
N GLU A 63 -10.54 12.90 -18.03
CA GLU A 63 -10.78 12.41 -19.39
C GLU A 63 -10.37 10.93 -19.50
N ARG A 64 -11.24 10.10 -20.10
CA ARG A 64 -10.95 8.68 -20.30
C ARG A 64 -10.29 8.45 -21.64
N THR A 65 -9.11 7.83 -21.61
CA THR A 65 -8.34 7.41 -22.79
C THR A 65 -8.21 5.89 -22.83
N GLU A 66 -7.91 5.36 -24.00
CA GLU A 66 -7.47 3.97 -24.15
C GLU A 66 -6.08 3.80 -23.56
N TYR A 67 -5.88 2.65 -22.93
CA TYR A 67 -4.64 2.24 -22.30
C TYR A 67 -4.47 0.74 -22.48
N THR A 68 -3.24 0.26 -22.63
CA THR A 68 -2.92 -1.16 -22.71
C THR A 68 -2.39 -1.63 -21.37
N ASN A 69 -3.07 -2.60 -20.75
CA ASN A 69 -2.61 -3.19 -19.50
C ASN A 69 -1.22 -3.82 -19.70
N SER A 70 -0.23 -3.41 -18.89
CA SER A 70 1.15 -3.89 -18.99
C SER A 70 1.33 -5.37 -18.64
N ILE A 71 0.39 -5.95 -17.88
CA ILE A 71 0.43 -7.35 -17.43
C ILE A 71 -0.31 -8.24 -18.42
N THR A 72 -1.55 -7.89 -18.76
CA THR A 72 -2.42 -8.74 -19.60
C THR A 72 -2.33 -8.44 -21.09
N GLY A 73 -1.78 -7.28 -21.48
CA GLY A 73 -1.76 -6.80 -22.85
C GLY A 73 -3.13 -6.33 -23.38
N GLU A 74 -4.17 -6.35 -22.55
CA GLU A 74 -5.53 -6.00 -22.97
C GLU A 74 -5.76 -4.50 -23.02
N ALA A 75 -6.55 -4.06 -24.01
CA ALA A 75 -7.00 -2.68 -24.11
C ALA A 75 -8.08 -2.39 -23.06
N MET A 76 -7.93 -1.28 -22.33
CA MET A 76 -8.86 -0.82 -21.32
C MET A 76 -9.03 0.70 -21.35
N LYS A 77 -10.12 1.22 -20.78
CA LYS A 77 -10.33 2.66 -20.64
C LYS A 77 -10.00 3.12 -19.23
N LYS A 78 -9.01 3.99 -19.08
CA LYS A 78 -8.61 4.62 -17.81
C LYS A 78 -8.64 6.14 -17.93
N THR A 79 -8.64 6.83 -16.80
CA THR A 79 -8.50 8.30 -16.76
C THR A 79 -7.08 8.70 -17.13
N LYS A 80 -6.88 9.92 -17.66
CA LYS A 80 -5.54 10.48 -17.94
C LYS A 80 -4.66 10.61 -16.69
N ALA A 81 -5.24 10.53 -15.49
CA ALA A 81 -4.49 10.42 -14.23
C ALA A 81 -3.74 9.09 -14.05
N TYR A 82 -4.16 8.02 -14.74
CA TYR A 82 -3.66 6.67 -14.49
C TYR A 82 -2.14 6.51 -14.69
N PRO A 83 -1.51 7.05 -15.76
CA PRO A 83 -0.05 7.00 -15.90
C PRO A 83 0.70 7.71 -14.76
N LEU A 84 0.18 8.84 -14.25
CA LEU A 84 0.80 9.56 -13.13
C LEU A 84 0.76 8.75 -11.84
N TYR A 85 -0.38 8.09 -11.58
CA TYR A 85 -0.48 7.13 -10.48
C TYR A 85 0.54 5.99 -10.65
N ARG A 86 0.74 5.50 -11.88
CA ARG A 86 1.68 4.43 -12.14
C ARG A 86 3.12 4.84 -11.89
N GLU A 87 3.53 5.99 -12.40
CA GLU A 87 4.86 6.55 -12.19
C GLU A 87 5.16 6.75 -10.69
N ALA A 88 4.19 7.28 -9.94
CA ALA A 88 4.33 7.41 -8.49
C ALA A 88 4.46 6.06 -7.79
N PHE A 89 3.63 5.07 -8.16
CA PHE A 89 3.71 3.72 -7.59
C PHE A 89 5.07 3.05 -7.86
N ASP A 90 5.59 3.17 -9.08
CA ASP A 90 6.88 2.60 -9.45
C ASP A 90 8.05 3.32 -8.75
N ALA A 91 7.94 4.63 -8.53
CA ALA A 91 8.93 5.40 -7.78
C ALA A 91 8.99 4.96 -6.31
N GLU A 92 7.84 4.83 -5.65
CA GLU A 92 7.74 4.36 -4.26
C GLU A 92 8.26 2.92 -4.11
N ALA A 93 7.89 2.02 -5.02
CA ALA A 93 8.40 0.65 -5.01
C ALA A 93 9.92 0.61 -5.11
N LYS A 94 10.50 1.45 -5.97
CA LYS A 94 11.96 1.57 -6.11
C LYS A 94 12.63 2.14 -4.85
N GLU A 95 12.03 3.10 -4.17
CA GLU A 95 12.55 3.62 -2.89
C GLU A 95 12.56 2.56 -1.78
N LEU A 96 11.69 1.56 -1.89
CA LEU A 96 11.60 0.42 -0.98
C LEU A 96 12.39 -0.81 -1.46
N ASP A 97 13.23 -0.68 -2.50
CA ASP A 97 13.98 -1.78 -3.14
C ASP A 97 13.09 -2.96 -3.59
N ILE A 98 11.86 -2.67 -4.04
CA ILE A 98 10.93 -3.63 -4.61
C ILE A 98 11.05 -3.61 -6.14
N ASP A 99 11.77 -4.58 -6.70
CA ASP A 99 12.07 -4.66 -8.14
C ASP A 99 10.84 -5.00 -9.02
N ASP A 100 9.90 -5.80 -8.53
CA ASP A 100 8.67 -6.18 -9.24
C ASP A 100 7.43 -6.06 -8.34
N PRO A 101 6.93 -4.83 -8.12
CA PRO A 101 5.78 -4.61 -7.26
C PRO A 101 4.46 -5.14 -7.86
N GLU A 102 4.41 -5.42 -9.16
CA GLU A 102 3.23 -6.01 -9.81
C GLU A 102 3.16 -7.53 -9.62
N GLY A 103 4.31 -8.22 -9.64
CA GLY A 103 4.38 -9.65 -9.33
C GLY A 103 3.95 -10.01 -7.91
N LEU A 104 3.91 -9.04 -7.00
CA LEU A 104 3.48 -9.20 -5.61
C LEU A 104 1.97 -9.01 -5.38
N ARG A 105 1.24 -8.50 -6.38
CA ARG A 105 -0.23 -8.33 -6.33
C ARG A 105 -0.92 -9.63 -6.77
N ALA A 106 -0.93 -10.64 -5.89
CA ALA A 106 -1.73 -11.85 -6.07
C ALA A 106 -3.25 -11.58 -5.95
#